data_AF-A0AAV8HRA0-F1
#
_entry.id   AF-A0AAV8HRA0-F1
#
_cell.length_a   1.000
_cell.length_b   1.000
_cell.length_c   1.000
_cell.angle_alpha   90.00
_cell.angle_beta   90.00
_cell.angle_gamma   90.00
#
_symmetry.space_group_name_H-M   'P 1'
#
loop_
_entity.id
_entity.type
_entity.pdbx_description
1 polymer ?
#
loop_
_entity_poly.entity_id
_entity_poly.type
_entity_poly.pdbx_seq_one_letter_code
_entity_poly.pdbx_strand_id
1 'polypeptide(L)'
;MEEGRWDMLEWLGPDASACVMNYLSDPADVARAAAVSKSWCKFVISNEFGKRLCMKLCPEISNFTDIELLTGDTLNSLHEASSSISVEWHILKREHLVYTYLANCLLTHKSEKRCALSCIGASSTDNFPEESIENTLEPRDRVDMRPSYWSSGGQRDPTVQESLVYRLESDLYVVNEIRIQPFKAFFQYGHPIYSAKHVRIQMGHLKLNLSELEPLTGEEESLLTRDNNYVWTYTSPEYPMSQESTLQAFKLPRPILCIGGILKVELLGRVQKQSIDGLYYICVRYLEVIGHPLSPMLDVTTSPNRTVLRYYPYASMRTATAEPLEAFSSNDEAWSPWQTFAERIRQLGPNTLLNTLFGAVPVNFLDVEEDDDDDDDGDGDDGDDGDYDYVEAPEEEE
;
A
#
# COMPACT_ATOMS: atom_id res chain seq x y z
N MET A 1 -0.50 38.94 -34.57
CA MET A 1 0.60 38.22 -33.88
C MET A 1 -0.07 37.45 -32.76
N GLU A 2 -0.21 36.14 -32.90
CA GLU A 2 -0.67 35.31 -31.79
C GLU A 2 0.45 35.27 -30.75
N GLU A 3 0.16 35.70 -29.52
CA GLU A 3 1.04 35.45 -28.39
C GLU A 3 1.30 33.95 -28.31
N GLY A 4 2.54 33.54 -28.56
CA GLY A 4 2.95 32.15 -28.52
C GLY A 4 2.64 31.58 -27.15
N ARG A 5 1.64 30.71 -27.06
CA ARG A 5 1.35 29.90 -25.88
C ARG A 5 2.39 28.78 -25.82
N TRP A 6 3.54 29.05 -25.21
CA TRP A 6 4.57 28.03 -24.98
C TRP A 6 4.05 27.01 -23.97
N ASP A 7 4.11 25.72 -24.31
CA ASP A 7 3.86 24.65 -23.33
C ASP A 7 4.99 24.67 -22.29
N MET A 8 4.68 24.49 -21.00
CA MET A 8 5.67 24.47 -19.92
C MET A 8 6.80 23.47 -20.21
N LEU A 9 6.46 22.32 -20.81
CA LEU A 9 7.42 21.29 -21.18
C LEU A 9 8.43 21.77 -22.23
N GLU A 10 7.99 22.59 -23.18
CA GLU A 10 8.83 23.18 -24.21
C GLU A 10 9.67 24.33 -23.64
N TRP A 11 9.08 25.13 -22.74
CA TRP A 11 9.75 26.26 -22.11
C TRP A 11 10.87 25.84 -21.14
N LEU A 12 10.61 24.87 -20.27
CA LEU A 12 11.61 24.36 -19.31
C LEU A 12 12.60 23.38 -19.94
N GLY A 13 12.20 22.73 -21.03
CA GLY A 13 12.92 21.58 -21.59
C GLY A 13 12.71 20.30 -20.75
N PRO A 14 13.12 19.14 -21.30
CA PRO A 14 12.77 17.83 -20.75
C PRO A 14 13.40 17.56 -19.37
N ASP A 15 14.67 17.93 -19.16
CA ASP A 15 15.37 17.63 -17.91
C ASP A 15 14.81 18.43 -16.72
N ALA A 16 14.65 19.75 -16.89
CA ALA A 16 14.07 20.59 -15.84
C ALA A 16 12.61 20.24 -15.57
N SER A 17 11.83 19.94 -16.62
CA SER A 17 10.45 19.44 -16.46
C SER A 17 10.40 18.14 -15.67
N ALA A 18 11.33 17.21 -15.92
CA ALA A 18 11.39 15.94 -15.19
C ALA A 18 11.79 16.15 -13.73
N CYS A 19 12.73 17.06 -13.45
CA CYS A 19 13.06 17.45 -12.09
C CYS A 19 11.84 18.01 -11.35
N VAL A 20 11.10 18.93 -11.95
CA VAL A 20 9.89 19.53 -11.36
C VAL A 20 8.82 18.46 -11.11
N MET A 21 8.52 17.62 -12.09
CA MET A 21 7.50 16.56 -11.93
C MET A 21 7.90 15.48 -10.92
N ASN A 22 9.19 15.29 -10.67
CA ASN A 22 9.65 14.34 -9.66
C ASN A 22 9.32 14.79 -8.22
N TYR A 23 8.89 16.03 -8.00
CA TYR A 23 8.37 16.50 -6.71
C TYR A 23 6.90 16.15 -6.48
N LEU A 24 6.18 15.63 -7.48
CA LEU A 24 4.81 15.16 -7.30
C LEU A 24 4.79 13.91 -6.39
N SER A 25 4.10 14.02 -5.26
CA SER A 25 4.00 12.97 -4.23
C SER A 25 2.62 12.34 -4.12
N ASP A 26 1.61 12.90 -4.78
CA ASP A 26 0.25 12.36 -4.83
C ASP A 26 0.00 11.72 -6.21
N PRO A 27 -0.48 10.46 -6.30
CA PRO A 27 -0.84 9.82 -7.56
C PRO A 27 -1.90 10.60 -8.33
N ALA A 28 -2.78 11.34 -7.64
CA ALA A 28 -3.75 12.21 -8.27
C ALA A 28 -3.09 13.40 -9.00
N ASP A 29 -1.98 13.94 -8.48
CA ASP A 29 -1.22 14.98 -9.18
C ASP A 29 -0.55 14.44 -10.44
N VAL A 30 0.03 13.23 -10.36
CA VAL A 30 0.63 12.57 -11.53
C VAL A 30 -0.44 12.31 -12.60
N ALA A 31 -1.64 11.88 -12.19
CA ALA A 31 -2.77 11.68 -13.10
C ALA A 31 -3.28 13.00 -13.70
N ARG A 32 -3.39 14.07 -12.89
CA ARG A 32 -3.76 15.42 -13.35
C ARG A 32 -2.76 15.95 -14.37
N ALA A 33 -1.45 15.83 -14.09
CA ALA A 33 -0.39 16.20 -15.03
C ALA A 33 -0.53 15.44 -16.35
N ALA A 34 -0.77 14.13 -16.31
CA ALA A 34 -1.00 13.34 -17.52
C ALA A 34 -2.28 13.74 -18.30
N ALA A 35 -3.26 14.37 -17.64
CA ALA A 35 -4.52 14.77 -18.26
C ALA A 35 -4.47 16.16 -18.95
N VAL A 36 -3.40 16.94 -18.75
CA VAL A 36 -3.28 18.31 -19.30
C VAL A 36 -3.33 18.33 -20.83
N SER A 37 -2.54 17.48 -21.48
CA SER A 37 -2.49 17.38 -22.94
C SER A 37 -1.91 16.03 -23.39
N LYS A 38 -2.00 15.73 -24.69
CA LYS A 38 -1.32 14.55 -25.26
C LYS A 38 0.20 14.60 -25.10
N SER A 39 0.79 15.80 -25.10
CA SER A 39 2.24 16.00 -24.89
C SER A 39 2.62 15.64 -23.45
N TRP A 40 1.88 16.17 -22.48
CA TRP A 40 2.08 15.88 -21.05
C TRP A 40 1.85 14.41 -20.70
N CYS A 41 0.79 13.81 -21.22
CA CYS A 41 0.54 12.38 -21.06
C CYS A 41 1.73 11.55 -21.53
N LYS A 42 2.27 11.87 -22.72
CA LYS A 42 3.47 11.21 -23.25
C LYS A 42 4.67 11.40 -22.35
N PHE A 43 4.94 12.64 -21.95
CA PHE A 43 6.06 12.98 -21.09
C PHE A 43 5.99 12.24 -19.74
N VAL A 44 4.82 12.19 -19.10
CA VAL A 44 4.63 11.52 -17.82
C VAL A 44 4.86 10.01 -17.91
N ILE A 45 4.32 9.38 -18.95
CA ILE A 45 4.45 7.93 -19.17
C ILE A 45 5.88 7.56 -19.55
N SER A 46 6.49 8.30 -20.48
CA SER A 46 7.88 8.06 -20.92
C SER A 46 8.91 8.25 -19.82
N ASN A 47 8.62 9.07 -18.80
CA ASN A 47 9.50 9.26 -17.63
C ASN A 47 9.15 8.34 -16.43
N GLU A 48 8.17 7.44 -16.58
CA GLU A 48 7.76 6.47 -15.56
C GLU A 48 7.41 7.08 -14.19
N PHE A 49 6.85 8.31 -14.14
CA PHE A 49 6.61 8.98 -12.85
C PHE A 49 5.70 8.20 -11.91
N GLY A 50 4.69 7.48 -12.43
CA GLY A 50 3.83 6.61 -11.61
C GLY A 50 4.60 5.50 -10.90
N LYS A 51 5.53 4.84 -11.60
CA LYS A 51 6.41 3.82 -11.02
C LYS A 51 7.36 4.41 -10.00
N ARG A 52 8.00 5.54 -10.32
CA ARG A 52 8.90 6.25 -9.40
C ARG A 52 8.20 6.68 -8.12
N LEU A 53 6.96 7.18 -8.24
CA LEU A 53 6.13 7.52 -7.09
C LEU A 53 5.85 6.29 -6.22
N CYS A 54 5.39 5.20 -6.84
CA CYS A 54 5.20 3.91 -6.16
C CYS A 54 6.44 3.49 -5.37
N MET A 55 7.61 3.52 -6.00
CA MET A 55 8.88 3.12 -5.37
C MET A 55 9.28 4.01 -4.18
N LYS A 56 8.96 5.31 -4.24
CA LYS A 56 9.16 6.22 -3.10
C LYS A 56 8.25 5.89 -1.93
N LEU A 57 6.98 5.54 -2.21
CA LEU A 57 5.99 5.19 -1.19
C LEU A 57 6.30 3.82 -0.58
N CYS A 58 6.69 2.85 -1.41
CA CYS A 58 6.87 1.46 -1.02
C CYS A 58 8.03 0.82 -1.81
N PRO A 59 9.27 0.83 -1.25
CA PRO A 59 10.44 0.19 -1.85
C PRO A 59 10.27 -1.28 -2.22
N GLU A 60 9.39 -2.03 -1.55
CA GLU A 60 9.09 -3.43 -1.85
C GLU A 60 8.63 -3.65 -3.30
N ILE A 61 8.11 -2.61 -3.96
CA ILE A 61 7.70 -2.63 -5.36
C ILE A 61 8.87 -2.95 -6.30
N SER A 62 10.12 -2.72 -5.88
CA SER A 62 11.31 -3.09 -6.65
C SER A 62 11.44 -4.59 -6.91
N ASN A 63 10.71 -5.41 -6.14
CA ASN A 63 10.73 -6.85 -6.29
C ASN A 63 9.90 -7.33 -7.50
N PHE A 64 9.02 -6.50 -8.05
CA PHE A 64 8.27 -6.89 -9.25
C PHE A 64 9.19 -6.90 -10.47
N THR A 65 9.31 -8.08 -11.07
CA THR A 65 10.10 -8.30 -12.29
C THR A 65 9.29 -8.03 -13.56
N ASP A 66 7.96 -8.12 -13.48
CA ASP A 66 7.08 -7.96 -14.63
C ASP A 66 5.66 -7.54 -14.18
N ILE A 67 4.89 -7.01 -15.14
CA ILE A 67 3.51 -6.55 -14.95
C ILE A 67 2.63 -7.17 -16.03
N GLU A 68 1.57 -7.83 -15.58
CA GLU A 68 0.54 -8.41 -16.44
C GLU A 68 -0.79 -7.65 -16.28
N LEU A 69 -1.32 -7.15 -17.40
CA LEU A 69 -2.66 -6.57 -17.46
C LEU A 69 -3.60 -7.62 -18.05
N LEU A 70 -4.58 -8.06 -17.26
CA LEU A 70 -5.52 -9.10 -17.65
C LEU A 70 -6.90 -8.48 -17.94
N THR A 71 -7.01 -7.98 -19.16
CA THR A 71 -8.27 -7.55 -19.78
C THR A 71 -8.87 -8.72 -20.57
N GLY A 72 -10.16 -8.99 -20.39
CA GLY A 72 -10.86 -10.17 -20.93
C GLY A 72 -10.73 -10.37 -22.45
N ASP A 73 -10.39 -9.32 -23.20
CA ASP A 73 -10.32 -9.33 -24.67
C ASP A 73 -8.91 -9.27 -25.25
N THR A 74 -7.84 -9.23 -24.45
CA THR A 74 -6.49 -8.84 -24.94
C THR A 74 -5.44 -9.94 -24.86
N LEU A 75 -5.85 -11.21 -24.93
CA LEU A 75 -4.92 -12.30 -25.27
C LEU A 75 -4.72 -12.42 -26.79
N ASN A 76 -5.65 -11.90 -27.61
CA ASN A 76 -5.65 -12.12 -29.06
C ASN A 76 -5.01 -10.98 -29.89
N SER A 77 -4.75 -9.80 -29.31
CA SER A 77 -4.30 -8.62 -30.08
C SER A 77 -2.78 -8.41 -30.12
N LEU A 78 -1.98 -9.23 -29.40
CA LEU A 78 -0.52 -9.08 -29.39
C LEU A 78 0.17 -9.60 -30.67
N HIS A 79 -0.59 -10.18 -31.60
CA HIS A 79 -0.03 -10.83 -32.78
C HIS A 79 0.08 -9.95 -34.04
N GLU A 80 -0.26 -8.65 -33.98
CA GLU A 80 -0.47 -7.87 -35.22
C GLU A 80 0.04 -6.41 -35.27
N ALA A 81 1.09 -6.04 -34.53
CA ALA A 81 1.76 -4.74 -34.75
C ALA A 81 3.28 -4.83 -34.56
N SER A 82 3.96 -5.22 -35.65
CA SER A 82 5.42 -5.40 -35.68
C SER A 82 6.17 -4.07 -35.92
N SER A 83 6.30 -3.26 -34.86
CA SER A 83 7.42 -2.31 -34.72
C SER A 83 7.85 -2.20 -33.24
N SER A 84 9.16 -2.19 -32.98
CA SER A 84 9.72 -2.17 -31.62
C SER A 84 9.24 -0.98 -30.78
N ILE A 85 9.10 0.20 -31.41
CA ILE A 85 8.69 1.46 -30.76
C ILE A 85 7.23 1.41 -30.32
N SER A 86 6.36 0.76 -31.11
CA SER A 86 4.95 0.60 -30.75
C SER A 86 4.80 -0.30 -29.52
N VAL A 87 5.54 -1.42 -29.49
CA VAL A 87 5.51 -2.38 -28.38
C VAL A 87 5.99 -1.73 -27.08
N GLU A 88 7.11 -1.02 -27.10
CA GLU A 88 7.67 -0.31 -25.94
C GLU A 88 6.68 0.71 -25.36
N TRP A 89 6.04 1.50 -26.21
CA TRP A 89 5.04 2.48 -25.78
C TRP A 89 3.81 1.83 -25.11
N HIS A 90 3.37 0.67 -25.60
CA HIS A 90 2.28 -0.09 -24.97
C HIS A 90 2.68 -0.63 -23.60
N ILE A 91 3.93 -1.09 -23.44
CA ILE A 91 4.46 -1.52 -22.13
C ILE A 91 4.47 -0.35 -21.15
N LEU A 92 5.02 0.81 -21.52
CA LEU A 92 5.07 1.99 -20.65
C LEU A 92 3.67 2.46 -20.22
N LYS A 93 2.70 2.46 -21.15
CA LYS A 93 1.29 2.76 -20.82
C LYS A 93 0.70 1.78 -19.80
N ARG A 94 0.95 0.49 -20.01
CA ARG A 94 0.49 -0.57 -19.10
C ARG A 94 1.09 -0.39 -17.71
N GLU A 95 2.40 -0.22 -17.62
CA GLU A 95 3.08 0.02 -16.34
C GLU A 95 2.57 1.27 -15.65
N HIS A 96 2.44 2.39 -16.39
CA HIS A 96 1.93 3.63 -15.84
C HIS A 96 0.54 3.45 -15.22
N LEU A 97 -0.37 2.75 -15.91
CA LEU A 97 -1.71 2.47 -15.39
C LEU A 97 -1.66 1.65 -14.08
N VAL A 98 -0.91 0.55 -14.08
CA VAL A 98 -0.83 -0.37 -12.94
C VAL A 98 -0.17 0.29 -11.74
N TYR A 99 0.95 0.99 -11.92
CA TYR A 99 1.64 1.66 -10.82
C TYR A 99 0.86 2.85 -10.29
N THR A 100 0.21 3.65 -11.14
CA THR A 100 -0.63 4.76 -10.64
C THR A 100 -1.81 4.23 -9.82
N TYR A 101 -2.42 3.12 -10.26
CA TYR A 101 -3.46 2.44 -9.49
C TYR A 101 -2.93 1.87 -8.15
N LEU A 102 -1.78 1.20 -8.16
CA LEU A 102 -1.13 0.69 -6.95
C LEU A 102 -0.78 1.83 -5.97
N ALA A 103 -0.19 2.93 -6.45
CA ALA A 103 0.10 4.11 -5.65
C ALA A 103 -1.16 4.67 -4.98
N ASN A 104 -2.26 4.74 -5.73
CA ASN A 104 -3.55 5.12 -5.18
C ASN A 104 -4.01 4.15 -4.08
N CYS A 105 -3.88 2.84 -4.26
CA CYS A 105 -4.21 1.87 -3.21
C CYS A 105 -3.35 2.03 -1.95
N LEU A 106 -2.05 2.34 -2.08
CA LEU A 106 -1.13 2.52 -0.96
C LEU A 106 -1.46 3.78 -0.13
N LEU A 107 -1.96 4.83 -0.78
CA LEU A 107 -2.30 6.10 -0.12
C LEU A 107 -3.76 6.21 0.28
N THR A 108 -4.65 5.41 -0.31
CA THR A 108 -6.05 5.38 0.09
C THR A 108 -6.15 4.75 1.48
N HIS A 109 -6.46 5.58 2.47
CA HIS A 109 -6.82 5.11 3.80
C HIS A 109 -8.18 4.39 3.75
N LYS A 110 -8.16 3.10 3.44
CA LYS A 110 -9.31 2.23 3.67
C LYS A 110 -9.51 2.07 5.17
N SER A 111 -10.76 1.83 5.59
CA SER A 111 -11.01 1.41 6.97
C SER A 111 -10.12 0.21 7.27
N GLU A 112 -9.20 0.41 8.20
CA GLU A 112 -8.24 -0.59 8.61
C GLU A 112 -9.01 -1.78 9.19
N LYS A 113 -8.87 -2.94 8.55
CA LYS A 113 -9.57 -4.16 8.95
C LYS A 113 -8.55 -5.16 9.46
N ARG A 114 -9.05 -6.04 10.33
CA ARG A 114 -8.36 -7.25 10.72
C ARG A 114 -8.19 -8.14 9.48
N CYS A 115 -6.95 -8.46 9.13
CA CYS A 115 -6.64 -9.40 8.05
C CYS A 115 -7.01 -10.82 8.48
N ALA A 116 -7.55 -11.60 7.53
CA ALA A 116 -7.69 -13.04 7.71
C ALA A 116 -6.32 -13.72 7.59
N LEU A 117 -6.05 -14.63 8.53
CA LEU A 117 -4.77 -15.31 8.71
C LEU A 117 -5.01 -16.82 8.84
N SER A 118 -4.05 -17.61 8.37
CA SER A 118 -3.88 -19.02 8.73
C SER A 118 -2.46 -19.27 9.24
N CYS A 119 -2.31 -20.24 10.13
CA CYS A 119 -1.01 -20.61 10.68
C CYS A 119 -0.21 -21.47 9.68
N ILE A 120 1.09 -21.22 9.57
CA ILE A 120 2.03 -22.11 8.88
C ILE A 120 2.82 -22.94 9.91
N GLY A 121 3.37 -22.29 10.94
CA GLY A 121 4.08 -22.99 12.00
C GLY A 121 4.88 -22.08 12.93
N ALA A 122 5.32 -22.64 14.05
CA ALA A 122 6.25 -22.07 15.01
C ALA A 122 7.66 -22.72 14.91
N SER A 123 8.70 -22.00 15.35
CA SER A 123 10.06 -22.56 15.45
C SER A 123 10.17 -23.68 16.47
N SER A 124 9.35 -23.63 17.51
CA SER A 124 9.19 -24.69 18.49
C SER A 124 7.83 -24.57 19.19
N THR A 125 7.37 -25.67 19.76
CA THR A 125 6.17 -25.74 20.58
C THR A 125 6.46 -26.66 21.77
N ASP A 126 6.13 -26.24 23.00
CA ASP A 126 6.43 -27.03 24.22
C ASP A 126 5.49 -28.23 24.36
N ASN A 127 4.19 -27.99 24.57
CA ASN A 127 3.18 -29.06 24.69
C ASN A 127 2.30 -29.09 23.43
N PHE A 128 2.81 -29.69 22.35
CA PHE A 128 2.06 -29.86 21.10
C PHE A 128 1.04 -31.02 21.23
N PRO A 129 -0.21 -30.84 20.75
CA PRO A 129 -0.78 -29.67 20.06
C PRO A 129 -1.51 -28.68 20.99
N GLU A 130 -1.49 -28.88 22.31
CA GLU A 130 -2.27 -28.07 23.25
C GLU A 130 -1.87 -26.59 23.27
N GLU A 131 -0.59 -26.30 23.09
CA GLU A 131 0.03 -24.97 23.13
C GLU A 131 0.55 -24.54 21.74
N SER A 132 -0.14 -24.97 20.68
CA SER A 132 0.28 -24.74 19.29
C SER A 132 -0.04 -23.33 18.79
N ILE A 133 0.55 -22.96 17.64
CA ILE A 133 0.40 -21.63 17.02
C ILE A 133 -1.06 -21.29 16.68
N GLU A 134 -1.91 -22.27 16.39
CA GLU A 134 -3.33 -22.09 16.05
C GLU A 134 -4.09 -21.33 17.13
N ASN A 135 -3.71 -21.51 18.40
CA ASN A 135 -4.31 -20.80 19.51
C ASN A 135 -4.10 -19.29 19.43
N THR A 136 -3.05 -18.81 18.76
CA THR A 136 -2.77 -17.37 18.62
C THR A 136 -3.80 -16.63 17.76
N LEU A 137 -4.64 -17.36 17.02
CA LEU A 137 -5.72 -16.76 16.21
C LEU A 137 -7.08 -16.77 16.94
N GLU A 138 -7.18 -17.38 18.12
CA GLU A 138 -8.40 -17.44 18.92
C GLU A 138 -8.54 -16.20 19.82
N PRO A 139 -9.61 -15.39 19.66
CA PRO A 139 -9.82 -14.19 20.48
C PRO A 139 -10.17 -14.47 21.95
N ARG A 140 -10.59 -15.69 22.31
CA ARG A 140 -10.97 -16.06 23.67
C ARG A 140 -9.76 -16.55 24.47
N ASP A 141 -9.70 -16.18 25.74
CA ASP A 141 -8.63 -16.67 26.64
C ASP A 141 -8.69 -18.19 26.88
N ARG A 142 -9.86 -18.79 26.67
CA ARG A 142 -10.09 -20.22 26.89
C ARG A 142 -10.96 -20.83 25.79
N VAL A 143 -10.63 -22.07 25.43
CA VAL A 143 -11.41 -22.95 24.55
C VAL A 143 -11.57 -24.27 25.26
N ASP A 144 -12.79 -24.81 25.34
CA ASP A 144 -13.05 -26.09 26.03
C ASP A 144 -12.48 -26.14 27.46
N MET A 145 -12.62 -25.03 28.19
CA MET A 145 -12.07 -24.79 29.54
C MET A 145 -10.54 -24.73 29.65
N ARG A 146 -9.78 -25.01 28.57
CA ARG A 146 -8.31 -24.91 28.52
C ARG A 146 -7.87 -23.49 28.15
N PRO A 147 -6.75 -22.97 28.69
CA PRO A 147 -6.20 -21.71 28.22
C PRO A 147 -5.81 -21.80 26.73
N SER A 148 -6.04 -20.75 25.96
CA SER A 148 -5.66 -20.68 24.54
C SER A 148 -4.45 -19.76 24.37
N TYR A 149 -3.30 -20.34 24.05
CA TYR A 149 -2.04 -19.65 23.78
C TYR A 149 -1.07 -20.57 23.02
N TRP A 150 -0.08 -19.98 22.38
CA TRP A 150 1.12 -20.68 21.94
C TRP A 150 2.23 -20.59 22.98
N SER A 151 3.01 -21.66 23.15
CA SER A 151 4.19 -21.71 24.03
C SER A 151 5.42 -22.24 23.29
N SER A 152 6.52 -21.50 23.33
CA SER A 152 7.82 -21.97 22.83
C SER A 152 8.37 -23.14 23.64
N GLY A 153 9.26 -23.96 23.08
CA GLY A 153 10.10 -24.84 23.87
C GLY A 153 10.99 -24.08 24.87
N GLY A 154 11.23 -24.69 26.03
CA GLY A 154 12.05 -24.11 27.09
C GLY A 154 13.53 -23.98 26.73
N GLN A 155 14.15 -22.83 27.07
CA GLN A 155 15.56 -22.57 26.79
C GLN A 155 16.34 -22.10 28.01
N ARG A 156 17.60 -22.52 28.14
CA ARG A 156 18.51 -22.01 29.18
C ARG A 156 19.05 -20.63 28.83
N ASP A 157 19.37 -20.44 27.56
CA ASP A 157 19.89 -19.19 27.03
C ASP A 157 18.71 -18.25 26.68
N PRO A 158 18.59 -17.09 27.34
CA PRO A 158 17.51 -16.14 27.07
C PRO A 158 17.67 -15.42 25.72
N THR A 159 18.78 -15.58 25.01
CA THR A 159 19.00 -14.94 23.70
C THR A 159 18.45 -15.76 22.53
N VAL A 160 18.11 -17.03 22.77
CA VAL A 160 17.49 -17.90 21.76
C VAL A 160 16.11 -17.35 21.39
N GLN A 161 15.98 -17.02 20.10
CA GLN A 161 14.80 -16.41 19.51
C GLN A 161 13.76 -17.47 19.15
N GLU A 162 12.51 -17.04 18.98
CA GLU A 162 11.44 -17.86 18.42
C GLU A 162 10.80 -17.13 17.25
N SER A 163 10.09 -17.87 16.41
CA SER A 163 9.38 -17.34 15.25
C SER A 163 8.04 -18.00 15.07
N LEU A 164 7.03 -17.19 14.72
CA LEU A 164 5.70 -17.63 14.31
C LEU A 164 5.45 -17.19 12.87
N VAL A 165 5.08 -18.13 12.00
CA VAL A 165 4.86 -17.87 10.58
C VAL A 165 3.39 -18.08 10.23
N TYR A 166 2.83 -17.11 9.52
CA TYR A 166 1.43 -17.03 9.12
C TYR A 166 1.31 -16.78 7.61
N ARG A 167 0.17 -17.19 7.06
CA ARG A 167 -0.27 -16.87 5.70
C ARG A 167 -1.48 -15.93 5.76
N LEU A 168 -1.40 -14.83 5.03
CA LEU A 168 -2.52 -13.94 4.75
C LEU A 168 -3.44 -14.58 3.71
N GLU A 169 -4.74 -14.28 3.78
CA GLU A 169 -5.75 -14.84 2.86
C GLU A 169 -5.49 -14.57 1.37
N SER A 170 -4.78 -13.49 1.05
CA SER A 170 -4.39 -13.10 -0.30
C SER A 170 -2.89 -12.89 -0.37
N ASP A 171 -2.33 -13.15 -1.54
CA ASP A 171 -0.89 -13.05 -1.77
C ASP A 171 -0.42 -11.59 -1.85
N LEU A 172 -1.32 -10.60 -1.96
CA LEU A 172 -0.95 -9.19 -2.01
C LEU A 172 -1.75 -8.34 -1.03
N TYR A 173 -1.06 -7.83 -0.01
CA TYR A 173 -1.63 -7.05 1.09
C TYR A 173 -0.88 -5.75 1.34
N VAL A 174 -1.61 -4.73 1.77
CA VAL A 174 -1.04 -3.56 2.43
C VAL A 174 -1.22 -3.74 3.93
N VAL A 175 -0.11 -3.77 4.67
CA VAL A 175 -0.09 -3.99 6.12
C VAL A 175 0.40 -2.72 6.82
N ASN A 176 -0.31 -2.32 7.87
CA ASN A 176 -0.03 -1.08 8.59
C ASN A 176 0.47 -1.36 10.02
N GLU A 177 -0.09 -2.37 10.67
CA GLU A 177 0.14 -2.64 12.08
C GLU A 177 -0.02 -4.13 12.38
N ILE A 178 0.84 -4.64 13.27
CA ILE A 178 0.73 -5.99 13.82
C ILE A 178 0.44 -5.82 15.31
N ARG A 179 -0.50 -6.57 15.85
CA ARG A 179 -0.82 -6.54 17.27
C ARG A 179 -0.60 -7.90 17.89
N ILE A 180 0.09 -7.93 19.02
CA ILE A 180 0.45 -9.17 19.71
C ILE A 180 0.15 -9.01 21.19
N GLN A 181 -0.46 -10.02 21.79
CA GLN A 181 -0.70 -10.10 23.21
C GLN A 181 0.14 -11.23 23.82
N PRO A 182 1.12 -10.90 24.69
CA PRO A 182 1.80 -11.90 25.51
C PRO A 182 0.84 -12.67 26.41
N PHE A 183 1.09 -13.95 26.63
CA PHE A 183 0.26 -14.76 27.50
C PHE A 183 0.63 -14.60 28.98
N LYS A 184 -0.41 -14.43 29.80
CA LYS A 184 -0.34 -14.47 31.26
C LYS A 184 -0.76 -15.86 31.74
N ALA A 185 0.17 -16.60 32.33
CA ALA A 185 -0.11 -17.92 32.87
C ALA A 185 -0.88 -17.82 34.20
N PHE A 186 -2.17 -17.49 34.12
CA PHE A 186 -3.06 -17.31 35.27
C PHE A 186 -3.24 -18.58 36.14
N PHE A 187 -2.79 -19.73 35.64
CA PHE A 187 -2.80 -21.00 36.37
C PHE A 187 -1.50 -21.25 37.17
N GLN A 188 -0.47 -20.41 37.00
CA GLN A 188 0.79 -20.48 37.74
C GLN A 188 0.82 -19.45 38.88
N TYR A 189 1.56 -19.76 39.94
CA TYR A 189 1.73 -18.85 41.09
C TYR A 189 2.36 -17.53 40.64
N GLY A 190 1.79 -16.40 41.10
CA GLY A 190 2.24 -15.06 40.71
C GLY A 190 1.76 -14.60 39.33
N HIS A 191 1.08 -15.47 38.57
CA HIS A 191 0.57 -15.20 37.23
C HIS A 191 1.61 -14.59 36.27
N PRO A 192 2.77 -15.26 36.08
CA PRO A 192 3.87 -14.76 35.27
C PRO A 192 3.43 -14.51 33.82
N ILE A 193 4.09 -13.54 33.18
CA ILE A 193 3.88 -13.16 31.79
C ILE A 193 5.10 -13.58 30.98
N TYR A 194 4.87 -14.33 29.91
CA TYR A 194 5.94 -14.88 29.09
C TYR A 194 6.11 -14.08 27.80
N SER A 195 6.39 -12.78 27.91
CA SER A 195 6.69 -11.92 26.75
C SER A 195 8.13 -12.12 26.23
N ALA A 196 8.34 -11.72 24.97
CA ALA A 196 9.67 -11.40 24.47
C ALA A 196 10.10 -9.99 24.92
N LYS A 197 11.39 -9.65 24.73
CA LYS A 197 11.91 -8.28 24.92
C LYS A 197 11.62 -7.41 23.71
N HIS A 198 11.78 -7.97 22.51
CA HIS A 198 11.51 -7.28 21.26
C HIS A 198 10.79 -8.18 20.28
N VAL A 199 10.15 -7.55 19.30
CA VAL A 199 9.50 -8.19 18.16
C VAL A 199 10.12 -7.64 16.88
N ARG A 200 10.41 -8.52 15.93
CA ARG A 200 10.73 -8.14 14.55
C ARG A 200 9.73 -8.79 13.59
N ILE A 201 9.31 -8.05 12.58
CA ILE A 201 8.32 -8.49 11.62
C ILE A 201 8.99 -8.62 10.24
N GLN A 202 8.79 -9.75 9.58
CA GLN A 202 9.24 -9.98 8.22
C GLN A 202 8.05 -10.32 7.32
N MET A 203 8.07 -9.83 6.09
CA MET A 203 7.03 -10.09 5.09
C MET A 203 7.67 -10.51 3.77
N GLY A 204 7.01 -11.42 3.06
CA GLY A 204 7.54 -11.94 1.81
C GLY A 204 6.74 -13.11 1.28
N HIS A 205 7.44 -14.00 0.58
CA HIS A 205 6.82 -15.13 -0.12
C HIS A 205 7.60 -16.42 0.05
N LEU A 206 6.92 -17.53 -0.22
CA LEU A 206 7.49 -18.87 -0.21
C LEU A 206 8.34 -19.10 -1.47
N LYS A 207 9.50 -19.74 -1.32
CA LYS A 207 10.22 -20.29 -2.47
C LYS A 207 9.44 -21.51 -2.97
N LEU A 208 9.07 -21.54 -4.26
CA LEU A 208 8.16 -22.54 -4.87
C LEU A 208 8.68 -24.01 -4.91
N ASN A 209 9.32 -24.51 -3.86
CA ASN A 209 9.72 -25.92 -3.72
C ASN A 209 8.97 -26.65 -2.59
N LEU A 210 7.96 -26.03 -1.96
CA LEU A 210 7.15 -26.66 -0.90
C LEU A 210 5.86 -27.29 -1.44
N SER A 211 5.96 -28.03 -2.55
CA SER A 211 4.86 -28.90 -3.02
C SER A 211 4.58 -30.09 -2.09
N GLU A 212 5.28 -30.19 -0.95
CA GLU A 212 5.23 -31.32 -0.01
C GLU A 212 4.85 -30.90 1.43
N LEU A 213 4.09 -29.81 1.60
CA LEU A 213 3.40 -29.58 2.88
C LEU A 213 2.14 -30.44 2.97
N GLU A 214 2.34 -31.76 3.04
CA GLU A 214 1.43 -32.60 3.80
C GLU A 214 1.39 -32.10 5.26
N PRO A 215 0.31 -32.35 6.01
CA PRO A 215 0.23 -31.93 7.42
C PRO A 215 1.34 -32.62 8.21
N LEU A 216 2.43 -31.87 8.40
CA LEU A 216 3.62 -32.36 9.07
C LEU A 216 3.36 -32.48 10.58
N THR A 217 4.06 -33.42 11.20
CA THR A 217 3.96 -33.70 12.65
C THR A 217 4.67 -32.61 13.47
N GLY A 218 4.42 -32.52 14.78
CA GLY A 218 4.95 -31.42 15.64
C GLY A 218 6.47 -31.23 15.62
N GLU A 219 7.27 -32.25 15.30
CA GLU A 219 8.75 -32.11 15.17
C GLU A 219 9.17 -31.38 13.89
N GLU A 220 8.31 -31.40 12.88
CA GLU A 220 8.56 -30.84 11.55
C GLU A 220 8.02 -29.40 11.40
N GLU A 221 7.26 -28.89 12.38
CA GLU A 221 6.79 -27.49 12.45
C GLU A 221 7.97 -26.50 12.36
N SER A 222 9.08 -26.86 13.01
CA SER A 222 10.34 -26.11 12.97
C SER A 222 10.98 -26.04 11.58
N LEU A 223 10.71 -27.01 10.70
CA LEU A 223 11.18 -26.99 9.31
C LEU A 223 10.47 -25.91 8.51
N LEU A 224 9.21 -25.65 8.82
CA LEU A 224 8.35 -24.69 8.13
C LEU A 224 8.78 -23.26 8.38
N THR A 225 9.39 -22.98 9.51
CA THR A 225 9.80 -21.63 9.91
C THR A 225 11.23 -21.26 9.49
N ARG A 226 11.96 -22.20 8.86
CA ARG A 226 13.33 -21.95 8.39
C ARG A 226 13.38 -20.86 7.32
N ASP A 227 14.23 -19.86 7.54
CA ASP A 227 14.42 -18.73 6.61
C ASP A 227 14.79 -19.16 5.19
N ASN A 228 15.46 -20.30 5.03
CA ASN A 228 15.81 -20.82 3.71
C ASN A 228 14.60 -21.12 2.83
N ASN A 229 13.41 -21.30 3.40
CA ASN A 229 12.17 -21.56 2.65
C ASN A 229 11.53 -20.30 2.08
N TYR A 230 11.95 -19.11 2.53
CA TYR A 230 11.28 -17.84 2.22
C TYR A 230 12.20 -16.85 1.53
N VAL A 231 11.58 -15.93 0.80
CA VAL A 231 12.20 -14.70 0.30
C VAL A 231 11.53 -13.54 1.01
N TRP A 232 12.27 -12.89 1.91
CA TRP A 232 11.79 -11.74 2.67
C TRP A 232 11.99 -10.46 1.85
N THR A 233 10.90 -9.79 1.51
CA THR A 233 10.92 -8.50 0.79
C THR A 233 10.93 -7.30 1.73
N TYR A 234 10.54 -7.52 2.98
CA TYR A 234 10.58 -6.51 4.04
C TYR A 234 11.03 -7.12 5.37
N THR A 235 11.75 -6.34 6.15
CA THR A 235 12.10 -6.63 7.55
C THR A 235 12.01 -5.34 8.35
N SER A 236 11.23 -5.35 9.43
CA SER A 236 11.03 -4.18 10.28
C SER A 236 12.24 -3.91 11.19
N PRO A 237 12.31 -2.71 11.80
CA PRO A 237 13.08 -2.51 13.03
C PRO A 237 12.60 -3.46 14.15
N GLU A 238 13.40 -3.58 15.20
CA GLU A 238 12.98 -4.25 16.42
C GLU A 238 12.10 -3.32 17.26
N TYR A 239 10.91 -3.80 17.61
CA TYR A 239 10.00 -3.08 18.49
C TYR A 239 10.09 -3.63 19.91
N PRO A 240 10.16 -2.80 20.95
CA PRO A 240 10.11 -3.28 22.33
C PRO A 240 8.74 -3.87 22.64
N MET A 241 8.71 -5.01 23.33
CA MET A 241 7.51 -5.64 23.86
C MET A 241 7.48 -5.49 25.37
N SER A 242 6.37 -4.97 25.91
CA SER A 242 6.19 -4.85 27.35
C SER A 242 5.84 -6.19 27.99
N GLN A 243 6.20 -6.34 29.27
CA GLN A 243 5.85 -7.48 30.10
C GLN A 243 4.42 -7.39 30.64
N GLU A 244 3.46 -7.18 29.74
CA GLU A 244 2.04 -7.02 30.04
C GLU A 244 1.20 -7.88 29.11
N SER A 245 0.14 -8.48 29.65
CA SER A 245 -0.80 -9.30 28.86
C SER A 245 -1.94 -8.46 28.30
N THR A 246 -1.56 -7.38 27.64
CA THR A 246 -2.44 -6.48 26.87
C THR A 246 -2.12 -6.64 25.38
N LEU A 247 -3.08 -6.30 24.53
CA LEU A 247 -2.87 -6.34 23.08
C LEU A 247 -1.99 -5.14 22.69
N GLN A 248 -0.71 -5.41 22.39
CA GLN A 248 0.28 -4.37 22.10
C GLN A 248 0.36 -4.13 20.59
N ALA A 249 0.36 -2.86 20.19
CA ALA A 249 0.38 -2.43 18.80
C ALA A 249 1.80 -2.12 18.31
N PHE A 250 2.22 -2.82 17.25
CA PHE A 250 3.49 -2.64 16.56
C PHE A 250 3.24 -1.98 15.20
N LYS A 251 3.22 -0.65 15.20
CA LYS A 251 2.98 0.17 14.00
C LYS A 251 4.20 0.18 13.10
N LEU A 252 3.98 -0.10 11.82
CA LEU A 252 5.02 -0.04 10.80
C LEU A 252 5.32 1.43 10.45
N PRO A 253 6.56 1.74 10.03
CA PRO A 253 6.98 3.13 9.75
C PRO A 253 6.21 3.77 8.59
N ARG A 254 5.61 2.94 7.74
CA ARG A 254 4.73 3.28 6.62
C ARG A 254 3.89 2.05 6.28
N PRO A 255 2.84 2.17 5.46
CA PRO A 255 2.20 1.00 4.86
C PRO A 255 3.23 0.13 4.13
N ILE A 256 3.23 -1.16 4.41
CA ILE A 256 4.14 -2.14 3.82
C ILE A 256 3.37 -3.02 2.85
N LEU A 257 3.88 -3.17 1.63
CA LEU A 257 3.35 -4.12 0.67
C LEU A 257 3.91 -5.52 0.96
N CYS A 258 3.06 -6.40 1.50
CA CYS A 258 3.37 -7.81 1.69
C CYS A 258 3.17 -8.54 0.36
N ILE A 259 4.28 -8.99 -0.25
CA ILE A 259 4.31 -9.67 -1.55
C ILE A 259 4.45 -11.18 -1.33
N GLY A 260 3.40 -11.93 -1.70
CA GLY A 260 3.21 -13.37 -1.56
C GLY A 260 2.62 -13.83 -0.22
N GLY A 261 2.02 -12.91 0.54
CA GLY A 261 1.13 -13.23 1.64
C GLY A 261 1.76 -13.90 2.87
N ILE A 262 3.09 -13.98 2.99
CA ILE A 262 3.75 -14.58 4.16
C ILE A 262 4.15 -13.52 5.18
N LEU A 263 3.82 -13.76 6.44
CA LEU A 263 4.21 -12.96 7.59
C LEU A 263 4.97 -13.82 8.59
N LYS A 264 6.15 -13.38 9.02
CA LYS A 264 6.90 -13.97 10.13
C LYS A 264 7.06 -12.96 11.26
N VAL A 265 6.77 -13.41 12.47
CA VAL A 265 6.99 -12.66 13.71
C VAL A 265 8.12 -13.31 14.46
N GLU A 266 9.25 -12.61 14.59
CA GLU A 266 10.38 -13.01 15.41
C GLU A 266 10.23 -12.43 16.82
N LEU A 267 10.34 -13.29 17.82
CA LEU A 267 10.23 -13.00 19.23
C LEU A 267 11.63 -13.06 19.84
N LEU A 268 12.18 -11.88 20.14
CA LEU A 268 13.58 -11.69 20.46
C LEU A 268 13.77 -11.47 21.96
N GLY A 269 14.64 -12.29 22.56
CA GLY A 269 15.01 -12.16 23.97
C GLY A 269 13.90 -12.64 24.91
N ARG A 270 14.20 -13.67 25.69
CA ARG A 270 13.29 -14.22 26.70
C ARG A 270 13.42 -13.45 28.01
N VAL A 271 12.29 -13.31 28.71
CA VAL A 271 12.24 -12.54 29.96
C VAL A 271 11.94 -13.43 31.16
N GLN A 272 10.95 -14.31 31.05
CA GLN A 272 10.39 -15.04 32.17
C GLN A 272 10.87 -16.49 32.21
N LYS A 273 11.24 -16.96 33.40
CA LYS A 273 11.51 -18.37 33.66
C LYS A 273 10.29 -19.08 34.22
N GLN A 274 10.07 -20.31 33.81
CA GLN A 274 9.11 -21.19 34.46
C GLN A 274 9.70 -21.75 35.75
N SER A 275 8.90 -21.83 36.81
CA SER A 275 9.37 -22.25 38.14
C SER A 275 9.65 -23.76 38.23
N ILE A 276 9.06 -24.56 37.34
CA ILE A 276 9.13 -26.03 37.40
C ILE A 276 10.50 -26.57 36.99
N ASP A 277 11.11 -25.96 35.97
CA ASP A 277 12.36 -26.41 35.35
C ASP A 277 13.45 -25.32 35.33
N GLY A 278 13.10 -24.07 35.63
CA GLY A 278 14.01 -22.93 35.61
C GLY A 278 14.44 -22.48 34.20
N LEU A 279 13.72 -22.90 33.15
CA LEU A 279 13.98 -22.51 31.76
C LEU A 279 13.17 -21.28 31.36
N TYR A 280 13.64 -20.58 30.34
CA TYR A 280 12.98 -19.42 29.76
C TYR A 280 12.01 -19.82 28.66
N TYR A 281 10.83 -19.21 28.71
CA TYR A 281 9.73 -19.44 27.76
C TYR A 281 9.23 -18.13 27.17
N ILE A 282 8.67 -18.19 25.97
CA ILE A 282 7.86 -17.14 25.36
C ILE A 282 6.49 -17.74 25.05
N CYS A 283 5.43 -17.03 25.41
CA CYS A 283 4.07 -17.46 25.14
C CYS A 283 3.26 -16.30 24.53
N VAL A 284 2.53 -16.60 23.44
CA VAL A 284 1.68 -15.63 22.75
C VAL A 284 0.24 -16.06 22.90
N ARG A 285 -0.61 -15.18 23.45
CA ARG A 285 -2.04 -15.41 23.60
C ARG A 285 -2.75 -15.14 22.28
N TYR A 286 -2.43 -14.01 21.64
CA TYR A 286 -3.15 -13.56 20.47
C TYR A 286 -2.29 -12.75 19.52
N LEU A 287 -2.59 -12.89 18.24
CA LEU A 287 -2.02 -12.09 17.17
C LEU A 287 -3.13 -11.63 16.21
N GLU A 288 -3.06 -10.37 15.81
CA GLU A 288 -3.85 -9.86 14.69
C GLU A 288 -3.02 -8.93 13.81
N VAL A 289 -3.37 -8.89 12.53
CA VAL A 289 -2.71 -8.04 11.54
C VAL A 289 -3.75 -7.06 11.02
N ILE A 290 -3.37 -5.78 10.96
CA ILE A 290 -4.22 -4.69 10.53
C ILE A 290 -3.73 -4.21 9.16
N GLY A 291 -4.63 -4.22 8.19
CA GLY A 291 -4.32 -3.90 6.81
C GLY A 291 -5.51 -4.14 5.89
N HIS A 292 -5.23 -4.30 4.61
CA HIS A 292 -6.24 -4.67 3.62
C HIS A 292 -5.64 -5.39 2.40
N PRO A 293 -6.36 -6.34 1.80
CA PRO A 293 -5.95 -6.99 0.56
C PRO A 293 -6.06 -6.01 -0.61
N LEU A 294 -5.21 -6.21 -1.62
CA LEU A 294 -5.35 -5.54 -2.93
C LEU A 294 -6.17 -6.36 -3.94
N SER A 295 -6.46 -7.62 -3.61
CA SER A 295 -7.46 -8.45 -4.28
C SER A 295 -8.86 -7.81 -4.22
N PRO A 296 -9.70 -7.97 -5.26
CA PRO A 296 -9.49 -8.81 -6.45
C PRO A 296 -8.84 -8.07 -7.63
N MET A 297 -8.54 -6.77 -7.49
CA MET A 297 -8.07 -5.94 -8.61
C MET A 297 -6.58 -6.09 -8.86
N LEU A 298 -5.79 -6.32 -7.82
CA LEU A 298 -4.37 -6.66 -7.95
C LEU A 298 -4.10 -7.99 -7.29
N ASP A 299 -3.21 -8.76 -7.92
CA ASP A 299 -2.72 -10.02 -7.39
C ASP A 299 -1.24 -10.19 -7.74
N VAL A 300 -0.57 -11.19 -7.18
CA VAL A 300 0.81 -11.49 -7.47
C VAL A 300 1.02 -12.97 -7.77
N THR A 301 1.95 -13.26 -8.67
CA THR A 301 2.55 -14.59 -8.73
C THR A 301 4.03 -14.50 -8.49
N THR A 302 4.47 -15.23 -7.47
CA THR A 302 5.86 -15.35 -7.06
C THR A 302 6.40 -16.68 -7.56
N SER A 303 7.57 -16.64 -8.19
CA SER A 303 8.40 -17.79 -8.51
C SER A 303 9.85 -17.45 -8.15
N PRO A 304 10.77 -18.44 -8.03
CA PRO A 304 12.11 -18.20 -7.47
C PRO A 304 12.89 -17.03 -8.09
N ASN A 305 12.66 -16.75 -9.38
CA ASN A 305 13.36 -15.69 -10.11
C ASN A 305 12.42 -14.64 -10.72
N ARG A 306 11.11 -14.74 -10.51
CA ARG A 306 10.14 -13.87 -11.18
C ARG A 306 8.95 -13.60 -10.28
N THR A 307 8.67 -12.32 -10.03
CA THR A 307 7.52 -11.84 -9.28
C THR A 307 6.71 -10.94 -10.21
N VAL A 308 5.50 -11.39 -10.54
CA VAL A 308 4.66 -10.72 -11.53
C VAL A 308 3.47 -10.08 -10.84
N LEU A 309 3.34 -8.77 -10.98
CA LEU A 309 2.16 -8.03 -10.53
C LEU A 309 1.06 -8.14 -11.58
N ARG A 310 -0.11 -8.62 -11.19
CA ARG A 310 -1.27 -8.76 -12.08
C ARG A 310 -2.33 -7.74 -11.76
N TYR A 311 -2.85 -7.10 -12.80
CA TYR A 311 -3.93 -6.13 -12.67
C TYR A 311 -5.17 -6.55 -13.46
N TYR A 312 -6.30 -6.59 -12.75
CA TYR A 312 -7.62 -6.99 -13.23
C TYR A 312 -8.60 -5.81 -13.13
N PRO A 313 -8.59 -4.88 -14.11
CA PRO A 313 -9.41 -3.66 -14.04
C PRO A 313 -10.91 -3.94 -13.97
N TYR A 314 -11.37 -5.10 -14.46
CA TYR A 314 -12.79 -5.49 -14.50
C TYR A 314 -13.21 -6.47 -13.39
N ALA A 315 -12.30 -6.82 -12.46
CA ALA A 315 -12.63 -7.76 -11.39
C ALA A 315 -13.78 -7.25 -10.48
N SER A 316 -13.89 -5.93 -10.29
CA SER A 316 -14.98 -5.31 -9.53
C SER A 316 -16.36 -5.41 -10.20
N MET A 317 -16.44 -5.67 -11.50
CA MET A 317 -17.73 -5.84 -12.21
C MET A 317 -18.29 -7.26 -12.05
N ARG A 318 -17.45 -8.26 -11.82
CA ARG A 318 -17.88 -9.67 -11.67
C ARG A 318 -18.59 -9.96 -10.35
N THR A 319 -18.42 -9.11 -9.34
CA THR A 319 -19.13 -9.23 -8.06
C THR A 319 -20.54 -8.62 -8.10
N ALA A 320 -20.92 -7.93 -9.18
CA ALA A 320 -22.28 -7.43 -9.39
C ALA A 320 -22.98 -8.28 -10.46
N THR A 321 -23.79 -9.24 -10.00
CA THR A 321 -24.85 -9.95 -10.75
C THR A 321 -24.47 -10.57 -12.10
N ALA A 322 -24.32 -11.90 -12.11
CA ALA A 322 -24.38 -12.69 -13.33
C ALA A 322 -25.80 -12.68 -13.91
N GLU A 323 -26.03 -11.89 -14.95
CA GLU A 323 -27.08 -12.05 -15.94
C GLU A 323 -26.42 -11.85 -17.32
N PRO A 324 -26.63 -12.75 -18.30
CA PRO A 324 -25.95 -12.67 -19.58
C PRO A 324 -26.66 -11.65 -20.48
N LEU A 325 -26.00 -10.55 -20.81
CA LEU A 325 -26.48 -9.63 -21.85
C LEU A 325 -25.79 -9.90 -23.18
N GLU A 326 -26.63 -10.05 -24.20
CA GLU A 326 -26.32 -10.47 -25.54
C GLU A 326 -25.30 -9.58 -26.26
N ALA A 327 -24.59 -10.23 -27.19
CA ALA A 327 -23.61 -9.62 -28.07
C ALA A 327 -24.22 -8.52 -28.94
N PHE A 328 -23.72 -7.29 -28.80
CA PHE A 328 -23.81 -6.29 -29.85
C PHE A 328 -22.48 -6.19 -30.57
N SER A 329 -22.52 -6.55 -31.86
CA SER A 329 -21.42 -6.37 -32.79
C SER A 329 -21.49 -4.99 -33.43
N SER A 330 -20.29 -4.47 -33.68
CA SER A 330 -19.86 -3.55 -34.74
C SER A 330 -19.69 -2.06 -34.42
N ASN A 331 -18.43 -1.67 -34.70
CA ASN A 331 -17.91 -0.37 -35.13
C ASN A 331 -18.32 0.88 -34.35
N ASP A 332 -17.45 1.26 -33.42
CA ASP A 332 -16.97 2.64 -33.28
C ASP A 332 -15.60 2.64 -32.57
N GLU A 333 -14.73 3.59 -32.90
CA GLU A 333 -13.39 3.75 -32.35
C GLU A 333 -13.40 3.71 -30.82
N ALA A 334 -12.92 2.60 -30.24
CA ALA A 334 -13.05 2.33 -28.81
C ALA A 334 -12.26 3.34 -27.95
N TRP A 335 -13.02 4.31 -27.45
CA TRP A 335 -12.72 5.21 -26.34
C TRP A 335 -12.13 4.43 -25.15
N SER A 336 -10.98 4.85 -24.64
CA SER A 336 -10.13 4.01 -23.77
C SER A 336 -10.59 3.95 -22.29
N PRO A 337 -10.30 2.85 -21.56
CA PRO A 337 -10.51 2.75 -20.10
C PRO A 337 -9.86 3.87 -19.27
N TRP A 338 -8.81 4.49 -19.82
CA TRP A 338 -8.13 5.64 -19.24
C TRP A 338 -9.02 6.88 -19.19
N GLN A 339 -9.84 7.13 -20.23
CA GLN A 339 -10.79 8.23 -20.21
C GLN A 339 -11.93 7.93 -19.23
N THR A 340 -12.39 6.68 -19.11
CA THR A 340 -13.38 6.32 -18.07
C THR A 340 -12.82 6.49 -16.66
N PHE A 341 -11.54 6.17 -16.42
CA PHE A 341 -10.88 6.39 -15.13
C PHE A 341 -10.66 7.88 -14.85
N ALA A 342 -10.11 8.62 -15.80
CA ALA A 342 -9.89 10.06 -15.70
C ALA A 342 -11.22 10.82 -15.56
N GLU A 343 -12.27 10.42 -16.30
CA GLU A 343 -13.63 10.96 -16.17
C GLU A 343 -14.27 10.59 -14.85
N ARG A 344 -14.07 9.38 -14.31
CA ARG A 344 -14.52 9.04 -12.95
C ARG A 344 -13.88 9.95 -11.89
N ILE A 345 -12.59 10.24 -12.03
CA ILE A 345 -11.90 11.19 -11.15
C ILE A 345 -12.36 12.64 -11.40
N ARG A 346 -12.70 13.00 -12.63
CA ARG A 346 -13.17 14.35 -12.99
C ARG A 346 -14.64 14.62 -12.67
N GLN A 347 -15.49 13.59 -12.66
CA GLN A 347 -16.93 13.65 -12.33
C GLN A 347 -17.18 13.61 -10.83
N LEU A 348 -16.22 13.11 -10.04
CA LEU A 348 -16.23 13.25 -8.60
C LEU A 348 -15.73 14.65 -8.23
N GLY A 349 -16.65 15.61 -8.13
CA GLY A 349 -16.34 16.93 -7.59
C GLY A 349 -15.71 16.83 -6.19
N PRO A 350 -14.97 17.86 -5.74
CA PRO A 350 -14.23 17.83 -4.47
C PRO A 350 -15.10 17.46 -3.26
N ASN A 351 -16.41 17.75 -3.31
CA ASN A 351 -17.34 17.54 -2.21
C ASN A 351 -17.95 16.12 -2.18
N THR A 352 -18.06 15.42 -3.31
CA THR A 352 -18.61 14.05 -3.37
C THR A 352 -17.58 13.01 -2.89
N LEU A 353 -16.30 13.34 -3.00
CA LEU A 353 -15.20 12.54 -2.47
C LEU A 353 -15.19 12.53 -0.94
N LEU A 354 -15.51 13.67 -0.30
CA LEU A 354 -15.55 13.80 1.16
C LEU A 354 -16.67 12.96 1.80
N ASN A 355 -17.87 12.95 1.22
CA ASN A 355 -19.01 12.19 1.75
C ASN A 355 -18.90 10.68 1.54
N THR A 356 -18.08 10.23 0.58
CA THR A 356 -17.85 8.79 0.34
C THR A 356 -16.67 8.25 1.16
N LEU A 357 -15.77 9.12 1.63
CA LEU A 357 -14.60 8.77 2.46
C LEU A 357 -14.83 8.93 3.97
N PHE A 358 -15.71 9.83 4.41
CA PHE A 358 -16.09 9.98 5.81
C PHE A 358 -17.55 9.57 5.99
N GLY A 359 -17.77 8.40 6.60
CA GLY A 359 -19.11 7.93 6.97
C GLY A 359 -19.90 8.99 7.74
N ALA A 360 -21.20 9.05 7.46
CA ALA A 360 -22.14 10.05 7.97
C ALA A 360 -21.97 10.39 9.46
N VAL A 361 -21.61 11.64 9.76
CA VAL A 361 -21.92 12.32 11.03
C VAL A 361 -22.22 13.80 10.72
N PRO A 362 -23.35 14.36 11.21
CA PRO A 362 -23.76 15.73 10.88
C PRO A 362 -23.04 16.73 11.78
N VAL A 363 -22.55 17.83 11.22
CA VAL A 363 -22.16 19.00 12.00
C VAL A 363 -22.78 20.24 11.38
N ASN A 364 -23.70 20.78 12.16
CA ASN A 364 -24.39 22.06 11.98
C ASN A 364 -23.45 23.21 12.36
N PHE A 365 -23.72 24.41 11.81
CA PHE A 365 -23.18 25.75 12.12
C PHE A 365 -21.79 26.07 11.52
N LEU A 366 -21.58 27.23 10.87
CA LEU A 366 -22.18 28.56 11.04
C LEU A 366 -22.48 29.24 9.69
N ASP A 367 -23.67 29.86 9.63
CA ASP A 367 -24.05 30.91 8.70
C ASP A 367 -23.10 32.11 8.81
N VAL A 368 -22.67 32.65 7.67
CA VAL A 368 -22.43 34.08 7.53
C VAL A 368 -23.06 34.50 6.21
N GLU A 369 -24.05 35.37 6.35
CA GLU A 369 -24.91 35.91 5.32
C GLU A 369 -24.14 36.73 4.28
N GLU A 370 -24.68 36.70 3.05
CA GLU A 370 -24.45 37.68 2.00
C GLU A 370 -24.99 39.04 2.46
N ASP A 371 -24.25 40.13 2.20
CA ASP A 371 -24.82 41.46 2.04
C ASP A 371 -24.09 42.15 0.88
N ASP A 372 -24.85 42.35 -0.19
CA ASP A 372 -24.65 43.39 -1.21
C ASP A 372 -24.95 44.77 -0.59
N ASP A 373 -24.30 45.84 -1.05
CA ASP A 373 -24.91 47.15 -1.36
C ASP A 373 -23.82 48.22 -1.67
N ASP A 374 -23.82 48.63 -2.94
CA ASP A 374 -23.85 49.99 -3.52
C ASP A 374 -23.14 51.20 -2.84
N ASP A 375 -22.38 51.90 -3.72
CA ASP A 375 -22.29 53.35 -3.96
C ASP A 375 -22.24 54.35 -2.79
N ASP A 376 -21.17 55.16 -2.74
CA ASP A 376 -21.34 56.61 -2.56
C ASP A 376 -20.17 57.40 -3.17
N ASP A 377 -20.56 58.49 -3.82
CA ASP A 377 -19.78 59.45 -4.60
C ASP A 377 -18.97 60.41 -3.72
N GLY A 378 -17.94 61.02 -4.30
CA GLY A 378 -17.15 62.07 -3.67
C GLY A 378 -16.40 62.92 -4.69
N ASP A 379 -17.12 63.86 -5.29
CA ASP A 379 -16.64 64.92 -6.19
C ASP A 379 -15.47 65.74 -5.63
N GLY A 380 -14.58 66.18 -6.52
CA GLY A 380 -13.46 67.08 -6.26
C GLY A 380 -12.88 67.69 -7.53
N ASP A 381 -13.51 68.78 -7.93
CA ASP A 381 -13.40 69.57 -9.17
C ASP A 381 -12.12 70.42 -9.34
N ASP A 382 -11.74 70.59 -10.63
CA ASP A 382 -11.11 71.73 -11.32
C ASP A 382 -9.69 72.32 -11.08
N GLY A 383 -9.02 72.61 -12.22
CA GLY A 383 -7.98 73.65 -12.41
C GLY A 383 -6.78 73.19 -13.26
N ASP A 384 -6.83 73.15 -14.59
CA ASP A 384 -6.65 74.25 -15.58
C ASP A 384 -5.17 74.62 -15.92
N ASP A 385 -4.84 74.35 -17.20
CA ASP A 385 -3.94 75.00 -18.16
C ASP A 385 -2.47 75.37 -17.88
N GLY A 386 -1.60 75.07 -18.88
CA GLY A 386 -0.31 75.75 -19.04
C GLY A 386 0.71 75.10 -19.97
N ASP A 387 0.47 75.17 -21.27
CA ASP A 387 1.38 74.82 -22.38
C ASP A 387 2.53 75.84 -22.51
N TYR A 388 3.81 75.42 -22.59
CA TYR A 388 4.91 76.19 -23.21
C TYR A 388 6.07 75.29 -23.65
N ASP A 389 6.19 75.14 -24.98
CA ASP A 389 7.38 74.78 -25.75
C ASP A 389 8.49 75.86 -25.61
N TYR A 390 9.77 75.46 -25.46
CA TYR A 390 10.89 75.74 -26.40
C TYR A 390 12.27 75.29 -25.86
N VAL A 391 12.88 74.36 -26.60
CA VAL A 391 14.27 74.31 -27.10
C VAL A 391 15.37 75.14 -26.39
N GLU A 392 16.42 74.47 -25.90
CA GLU A 392 17.83 74.76 -26.27
C GLU A 392 18.80 73.70 -25.70
N ALA A 393 19.29 72.84 -26.59
CA ALA A 393 20.70 72.46 -26.61
C ALA A 393 21.36 73.43 -27.62
N PRO A 394 22.61 73.89 -27.41
CA PRO A 394 23.75 73.00 -27.64
C PRO A 394 24.95 73.29 -26.73
N GLU A 395 25.90 72.35 -26.70
CA GLU A 395 27.30 72.66 -27.05
C GLU A 395 28.00 71.35 -27.39
N GLU A 396 28.41 71.26 -28.65
CA GLU A 396 29.31 70.25 -29.20
C GLU A 396 30.74 70.52 -28.69
N GLU A 397 31.51 69.44 -28.60
CA GLU A 397 32.96 69.40 -28.45
C GLU A 397 33.66 70.16 -29.59
N GLU A 398 34.79 70.83 -29.32
CA GLU A 398 35.78 71.38 -30.28
C GLU A 398 35.31 72.04 -31.60
#